data_AF-A0A1S9CNT3-F1
#
_entry.id   AF-A0A1S9CNT3-F1
#
_cell.length_a   1.000
_cell.length_b   1.000
_cell.length_c   1.000
_cell.angle_alpha   90.00
_cell.angle_beta   90.00
_cell.angle_gamma   90.00
#
_symmetry.space_group_name_H-M   'P 1'
#
loop_
_entity.id
_entity.type
_entity.pdbx_description
1 polymer ?
#
loop_
_entity_poly.entity_id
_entity_poly.type
_entity_poly.pdbx_seq_one_letter_code
_entity_poly.pdbx_strand_id
1 'polypeptide(L)'
;MTEQAKIGEYFKNLDQLITLQQTKLEKLQNVKIICNQQVKPFENFHGTPSLIVEVLSGNISNDRILKFNKYAKFGVKEYWIIDPKSSSIEQYVLENDKYTLLNAVNLLTKHELNYLTPAERQSHATTITPHLFQDLEINLTDIFEY
;
A
#
# COMPACT_ATOMS: atom_id res chain seq x y z
N MET A 1 13.07 -38.15 -26.41
CA MET A 1 13.43 -37.67 -25.05
C MET A 1 13.28 -38.81 -24.07
N THR A 2 14.26 -39.02 -23.19
CA THR A 2 14.18 -40.06 -22.15
C THR A 2 13.16 -39.65 -21.09
N GLU A 3 12.56 -40.64 -20.44
CA GLU A 3 11.61 -40.43 -19.34
C GLU A 3 12.23 -39.58 -18.21
N GLN A 4 13.51 -39.80 -17.92
CA GLN A 4 14.30 -38.99 -16.99
C GLN A 4 14.33 -37.50 -17.35
N ALA A 5 14.43 -37.16 -18.63
CA ALA A 5 14.43 -35.76 -19.06
C ALA A 5 13.07 -35.08 -18.83
N LYS A 6 11.97 -35.80 -19.12
CA LYS A 6 10.61 -35.30 -18.86
C LYS A 6 10.34 -35.10 -17.37
N ILE A 7 10.79 -36.03 -16.55
CA ILE A 7 10.67 -35.94 -15.09
C ILE A 7 11.48 -34.75 -14.55
N GLY A 8 12.71 -34.57 -15.03
CA GLY A 8 13.55 -33.43 -14.63
C GLY A 8 12.94 -32.07 -14.99
N GLU A 9 12.33 -31.96 -16.18
CA GLU A 9 11.63 -30.76 -16.61
C GLU A 9 10.39 -30.46 -15.75
N TYR A 10 9.63 -31.50 -15.38
CA TYR A 10 8.48 -31.36 -14.50
C TYR A 10 8.86 -30.80 -13.12
N PHE A 11 9.90 -31.35 -12.48
CA PHE A 11 10.33 -30.85 -11.16
C PHE A 11 10.90 -29.43 -11.22
N LYS A 12 11.61 -29.07 -12.30
CA LYS A 12 12.06 -27.68 -12.50
C LYS A 12 10.89 -26.70 -12.58
N ASN A 13 9.83 -27.07 -13.30
CA ASN A 13 8.63 -26.25 -13.38
C ASN A 13 7.92 -26.16 -12.01
N LEU A 14 7.91 -27.25 -11.25
CA LEU A 14 7.35 -27.26 -9.90
C LEU A 14 8.12 -26.33 -8.95
N ASP A 15 9.45 -26.34 -8.97
CA ASP A 15 10.28 -25.44 -8.16
C ASP A 15 10.03 -23.95 -8.51
N GLN A 16 9.84 -23.64 -9.80
CA GLN A 16 9.47 -22.30 -10.24
C GLN A 16 8.10 -21.89 -9.70
N LEU A 17 7.11 -22.79 -9.73
CA LEU A 17 5.77 -22.54 -9.18
C LEU A 17 5.80 -22.34 -7.67
N ILE A 18 6.57 -23.16 -6.94
CA ILE A 18 6.77 -23.02 -5.49
C ILE A 18 7.40 -21.66 -5.19
N THR A 19 8.45 -21.28 -5.91
CA THR A 19 9.14 -19.99 -5.74
C THR A 19 8.19 -18.81 -5.98
N LEU A 20 7.35 -18.91 -7.02
CA LEU A 20 6.35 -17.89 -7.32
C LEU A 20 5.30 -17.76 -6.20
N GLN A 21 4.81 -18.89 -5.68
CA GLN A 21 3.84 -18.90 -4.60
C GLN A 21 4.43 -18.39 -3.28
N GLN A 22 5.68 -18.76 -2.95
CA GLN A 22 6.39 -18.24 -1.78
C GLN A 22 6.59 -16.73 -1.88
N THR A 23 7.03 -16.23 -3.04
CA THR A 23 7.17 -14.78 -3.28
C THR A 23 5.85 -14.04 -3.09
N LYS A 24 4.74 -14.60 -3.60
CA LYS A 24 3.39 -14.00 -3.43
C LYS A 24 2.95 -14.02 -1.97
N LEU A 25 3.24 -15.10 -1.24
CA LEU A 25 2.91 -15.23 0.18
C LEU A 25 3.70 -14.23 1.03
N GLU A 26 5.01 -14.09 0.80
CA GLU A 26 5.85 -13.09 1.48
C GLU A 26 5.33 -11.67 1.23
N LYS A 27 4.98 -11.34 -0.03
CA LYS A 27 4.37 -10.07 -0.40
C LYS A 27 3.10 -9.78 0.42
N LEU A 28 2.20 -10.75 0.53
CA LEU A 28 0.92 -10.60 1.24
C LEU A 28 1.09 -10.57 2.77
N GLN A 29 1.99 -11.37 3.33
CA GLN A 29 2.27 -11.39 4.77
C GLN A 29 2.86 -10.07 5.30
N ASN A 30 3.49 -9.30 4.42
CA ASN A 30 4.19 -8.07 4.76
C ASN A 30 3.35 -6.79 4.67
N VAL A 31 2.05 -6.90 4.35
CA VAL A 31 1.10 -5.77 4.39
C VAL A 31 0.37 -5.75 5.73
N LYS A 32 0.36 -4.58 6.40
CA LYS A 32 -0.40 -4.36 7.64
C LYS A 32 -1.33 -3.17 7.47
N ILE A 33 -2.62 -3.42 7.65
CA ILE A 33 -3.63 -2.37 7.72
C ILE A 33 -3.89 -2.07 9.20
N ILE A 34 -3.72 -0.81 9.57
CA ILE A 34 -3.91 -0.29 10.92
C ILE A 34 -5.10 0.64 10.89
N CYS A 35 -6.25 0.11 11.30
CA CYS A 35 -7.43 0.90 11.57
C CYS A 35 -7.47 1.12 13.09
N ASN A 36 -7.28 2.37 13.55
CA ASN A 36 -7.25 2.81 14.96
C ASN A 36 -5.87 2.77 15.68
N GLN A 37 -5.67 3.71 16.60
CA GLN A 37 -4.41 4.00 17.30
C GLN A 37 -3.93 2.93 18.28
N GLN A 38 -4.75 1.93 18.59
CA GLN A 38 -4.43 0.91 19.60
C GLN A 38 -3.70 -0.31 19.05
N VAL A 39 -3.67 -0.48 17.72
CA VAL A 39 -2.96 -1.61 17.11
C VAL A 39 -1.47 -1.29 17.06
N LYS A 40 -0.67 -2.09 17.76
CA LYS A 40 0.79 -2.00 17.72
C LYS A 40 1.30 -2.98 16.65
N PRO A 41 1.73 -2.50 15.47
CA PRO A 41 2.03 -3.36 14.33
C PRO A 41 3.22 -4.30 14.55
N PHE A 42 4.05 -4.01 15.55
CA PHE A 42 5.27 -4.76 15.86
C PHE A 42 5.15 -5.70 17.07
N GLU A 43 4.09 -5.62 17.89
CA GLU A 43 4.03 -6.41 19.13
C GLU A 43 3.72 -7.90 18.92
N ASN A 44 3.32 -8.31 17.71
CA ASN A 44 3.04 -9.71 17.35
C ASN A 44 3.53 -10.07 15.93
N PHE A 45 4.49 -9.33 15.39
CA PHE A 45 5.03 -9.56 14.05
C PHE A 45 6.53 -9.83 14.14
N HIS A 46 6.96 -10.99 13.66
CA HIS A 46 8.37 -11.35 13.58
C HIS A 46 9.01 -10.66 12.36
N GLY A 47 9.20 -9.34 12.44
CA GLY A 47 9.84 -8.54 11.39
C GLY A 47 9.37 -7.09 11.32
N THR A 48 9.72 -6.43 10.22
CA THR A 48 9.22 -5.09 9.86
C THR A 48 8.24 -5.24 8.69
N PRO A 49 6.98 -4.79 8.82
CA PRO A 49 6.05 -4.77 7.70
C PRO A 49 6.62 -3.97 6.53
N SER A 50 6.39 -4.42 5.30
CA SER A 50 6.83 -3.66 4.12
C SER A 50 5.89 -2.50 3.82
N LEU A 51 4.58 -2.67 4.05
CA LEU A 51 3.56 -1.63 3.88
C LEU A 51 2.73 -1.49 5.16
N ILE A 52 2.58 -0.26 5.65
CA ILE A 52 1.59 0.09 6.68
C ILE A 52 0.55 1.05 6.07
N VAL A 53 -0.73 0.77 6.27
CA VAL A 53 -1.83 1.68 5.92
C VAL A 53 -2.50 2.15 7.21
N GLU A 54 -2.56 3.46 7.44
CA GLU A 54 -3.19 4.07 8.61
C GLU A 54 -4.43 4.87 8.21
N VAL A 55 -5.57 4.56 8.82
CA VAL A 55 -6.84 5.26 8.59
C VAL A 55 -7.09 6.26 9.73
N LEU A 56 -7.24 7.54 9.38
CA LEU A 56 -7.48 8.62 10.34
C LEU A 56 -8.89 8.56 10.95
N SER A 57 -8.98 8.75 12.26
CA SER A 57 -10.23 8.78 13.05
C SER A 57 -10.62 10.17 13.59
N GLY A 58 -9.89 11.25 13.25
CA GLY A 58 -10.32 12.63 13.46
C GLY A 58 -9.65 13.46 14.57
N ASN A 59 -8.87 12.88 15.50
CA ASN A 59 -8.09 13.60 16.52
C ASN A 59 -6.61 13.15 16.52
N ILE A 60 -5.78 13.65 15.57
CA ILE A 60 -4.50 12.99 15.24
C ILE A 60 -3.38 13.97 14.83
N SER A 61 -3.12 15.06 15.56
CA SER A 61 -1.96 15.91 15.24
C SER A 61 -0.65 15.34 15.78
N ASN A 62 -0.58 15.04 17.09
CA ASN A 62 0.69 14.64 17.72
C ASN A 62 1.06 13.16 17.51
N ASP A 63 0.08 12.25 17.47
CA ASP A 63 0.32 10.81 17.29
C ASP A 63 0.81 10.47 15.86
N ARG A 64 0.35 11.21 14.85
CA ARG A 64 0.75 11.02 13.44
C ARG A 64 2.24 11.22 13.25
N ILE A 65 2.81 12.32 13.77
CA ILE A 65 4.25 12.62 13.63
C ILE A 65 5.09 11.56 14.34
N LEU A 66 4.68 11.14 15.54
CA LEU A 66 5.38 10.09 16.29
C LEU A 66 5.40 8.77 15.53
N LYS A 67 4.25 8.33 15.01
CA LYS A 67 4.15 7.10 14.22
C LYS A 67 4.90 7.17 12.90
N PHE A 68 4.77 8.28 12.17
CA PHE A 68 5.47 8.50 10.91
C PHE A 68 6.99 8.32 11.08
N ASN A 69 7.59 9.00 12.07
CA ASN A 69 9.01 8.86 12.35
C ASN A 69 9.38 7.48 12.89
N LYS A 70 8.50 6.88 13.71
CA LYS A 70 8.70 5.54 14.27
C LYS A 70 8.73 4.48 13.18
N TYR A 71 7.80 4.49 12.24
CA TYR A 71 7.73 3.53 11.13
C TYR A 71 8.90 3.69 10.17
N ALA A 72 9.30 4.93 9.85
CA ALA A 72 10.51 5.19 9.07
C ALA A 72 11.75 4.58 9.74
N LYS A 73 11.92 4.84 11.05
CA LYS A 73 13.05 4.30 11.84
C LYS A 73 13.06 2.77 11.91
N PHE A 74 11.89 2.13 11.89
CA PHE A 74 11.81 0.66 11.86
C PHE A 74 12.04 0.05 10.48
N GLY A 75 12.17 0.87 9.42
CA GLY A 75 12.45 0.41 8.07
C GLY A 75 11.20 0.00 7.27
N VAL A 76 10.02 0.48 7.66
CA VAL A 76 8.78 0.21 6.91
C VAL A 76 8.89 0.91 5.56
N LYS A 77 8.95 0.14 4.47
CA LYS A 77 9.30 0.62 3.13
C LYS A 77 8.27 1.58 2.54
N GLU A 78 7.00 1.38 2.87
CA GLU A 78 5.90 2.18 2.36
C GLU A 78 4.86 2.44 3.46
N TYR A 79 4.35 3.67 3.52
CA TYR A 79 3.39 4.09 4.54
C TYR A 79 2.29 4.94 3.93
N TRP A 80 1.05 4.53 4.12
CA TRP A 80 -0.13 5.22 3.59
C TRP A 80 -0.94 5.83 4.71
N ILE A 81 -1.46 7.03 4.47
CA ILE A 81 -2.37 7.72 5.38
C ILE A 81 -3.66 7.97 4.63
N ILE A 82 -4.75 7.40 5.12
CA ILE A 82 -6.08 7.52 4.56
C ILE A 82 -6.89 8.44 5.47
N ASP A 83 -7.44 9.52 4.92
CA ASP A 83 -8.42 10.36 5.60
C ASP A 83 -9.80 10.15 5.00
N PRO A 84 -10.69 9.38 5.68
CA PRO A 84 -12.05 9.16 5.21
C PRO A 84 -12.88 10.43 5.12
N LYS A 85 -12.59 11.48 5.90
CA LYS A 85 -13.40 12.71 5.90
C LYS A 85 -13.18 13.54 4.64
N SER A 86 -11.96 13.51 4.11
CA SER A 86 -11.58 14.23 2.88
C SER A 86 -11.47 13.29 1.67
N SER A 87 -11.86 12.02 1.82
CA SER A 87 -11.69 10.94 0.83
C SER A 87 -10.31 10.94 0.19
N SER A 88 -9.26 11.12 1.01
CA SER A 88 -7.89 11.31 0.55
C SER A 88 -6.94 10.22 1.02
N ILE A 89 -5.89 9.99 0.22
CA ILE A 89 -4.81 9.05 0.49
C ILE A 89 -3.48 9.75 0.21
N GLU A 90 -2.60 9.74 1.20
CA GLU A 90 -1.19 10.13 1.05
C GLU A 90 -0.32 8.86 1.07
N GLN A 91 0.49 8.67 0.04
CA GLN A 91 1.43 7.56 -0.10
C GLN A 91 2.86 8.06 0.10
N TYR A 92 3.54 7.47 1.07
CA TYR A 92 4.94 7.76 1.38
C TYR A 92 5.83 6.53 1.15
N VAL A 93 7.03 6.76 0.61
CA VAL A 93 8.07 5.75 0.43
C VAL A 93 9.31 6.08 1.25
N LEU A 94 9.93 5.06 1.83
CA LEU A 94 11.12 5.22 2.66
C LEU A 94 12.37 5.35 1.78
N GLU A 95 13.03 6.50 1.87
CA GLU A 95 14.27 6.82 1.17
C GLU A 95 15.26 7.46 2.16
N ASN A 96 16.47 6.91 2.27
CA ASN A 96 17.51 7.43 3.17
C ASN A 96 17.00 7.64 4.62
N ASP A 97 16.31 6.63 5.17
CA ASP A 97 15.71 6.63 6.52
C ASP A 97 14.63 7.70 6.76
N LYS A 98 14.10 8.31 5.69
CA LYS A 98 13.02 9.29 5.77
C LYS A 98 11.94 8.98 4.75
N TYR A 99 10.70 9.32 5.10
CA TYR A 99 9.60 9.20 4.17
C TYR A 99 9.55 10.40 3.22
N THR A 100 9.49 10.10 1.92
CA THR A 100 9.19 11.04 0.84
C THR A 100 7.75 10.83 0.39
N LEU A 101 6.99 11.91 0.22
CA LEU A 101 5.64 11.82 -0.36
C LEU A 101 5.77 11.43 -1.83
N LEU A 102 5.23 10.27 -2.21
CA LEU A 102 5.22 9.78 -3.58
C LEU A 102 3.96 10.25 -4.32
N ASN A 103 2.79 10.09 -3.70
CA ASN A 103 1.51 10.52 -4.27
C ASN A 103 0.59 11.06 -3.18
N ALA A 104 -0.26 12.00 -3.56
CA ALA A 104 -1.40 12.44 -2.77
C ALA A 104 -2.61 12.54 -3.70
N VAL A 105 -3.63 11.73 -3.43
CA VAL A 105 -4.84 11.63 -4.26
C VAL A 105 -6.07 11.79 -3.38
N ASN A 106 -7.14 12.30 -3.96
CA ASN A 106 -8.41 12.41 -3.28
C ASN A 106 -9.56 12.14 -4.25
N LEU A 107 -10.61 11.50 -3.76
CA LEU A 107 -11.83 11.31 -4.52
C LEU A 107 -12.66 12.58 -4.39
N LEU A 108 -12.99 13.20 -5.52
CA LEU A 108 -13.80 14.41 -5.55
C LEU A 108 -15.29 14.07 -5.65
N THR A 109 -16.11 14.83 -4.94
CA THR A 109 -17.57 14.78 -5.09
C THR A 109 -17.99 15.27 -6.47
N LYS A 110 -19.23 14.92 -6.89
CA LYS A 110 -19.84 15.48 -8.11
C LYS A 110 -19.87 17.02 -8.09
N HIS A 111 -20.06 17.61 -6.91
CA HIS A 111 -20.08 19.05 -6.74
C HIS A 111 -18.69 19.67 -6.96
N GLU A 112 -17.64 19.06 -6.41
CA GLU A 112 -16.26 19.51 -6.60
C GLU A 112 -15.79 19.37 -8.06
N LEU A 113 -16.17 18.28 -8.72
CA LEU A 113 -15.87 18.05 -10.15
C LEU A 113 -16.46 19.15 -11.05
N ASN A 114 -17.57 19.78 -10.66
CA ASN A 114 -18.17 20.86 -11.44
C ASN A 114 -17.30 22.13 -11.47
N TYR A 115 -16.40 22.31 -10.50
CA TYR A 115 -15.48 23.44 -10.47
C TYR A 115 -14.21 23.21 -11.32
N LEU A 116 -13.98 21.97 -11.76
CA LEU A 116 -12.85 21.64 -12.64
C LEU A 116 -13.21 21.84 -14.11
N THR A 117 -12.23 22.27 -14.89
CA THR A 117 -12.29 22.25 -16.36
C THR A 117 -12.34 20.81 -16.89
N PRO A 118 -12.80 20.58 -18.14
CA PRO A 118 -12.81 19.24 -18.73
C PRO A 118 -11.42 18.57 -18.75
N ALA A 119 -10.36 19.34 -18.98
CA ALA A 119 -8.99 18.83 -18.99
C ALA A 119 -8.56 18.38 -17.59
N GLU A 120 -8.81 19.19 -16.56
CA GLU A 120 -8.48 18.85 -15.17
C GLU A 120 -9.24 17.62 -14.68
N ARG A 121 -10.54 17.50 -15.03
CA ARG A 121 -11.34 16.29 -14.71
C ARG A 121 -10.77 15.04 -15.35
N GLN A 122 -10.31 15.14 -16.60
CA GLN A 122 -9.76 13.99 -17.31
C GLN A 122 -8.38 13.57 -16.79
N SER A 123 -7.61 14.51 -16.24
CA SER A 123 -6.32 14.23 -15.60
C SER A 123 -6.42 13.90 -14.11
N HIS A 124 -7.60 14.04 -13.49
CA HIS A 124 -7.77 13.80 -12.06
C HIS A 124 -7.57 12.32 -11.74
N ALA A 125 -6.63 12.03 -10.85
CA ALA A 125 -6.31 10.65 -10.48
C ALA A 125 -7.47 10.03 -9.69
N THR A 126 -8.00 8.92 -10.21
CA THR A 126 -9.03 8.11 -9.55
C THR A 126 -8.48 6.77 -9.06
N THR A 127 -7.19 6.53 -9.26
CA THR A 127 -6.51 5.29 -8.86
C THR A 127 -5.22 5.59 -8.11
N ILE A 128 -4.77 4.62 -7.31
CA ILE A 128 -3.49 4.64 -6.63
C ILE A 128 -2.86 3.24 -6.69
N THR A 129 -1.54 3.18 -6.88
CA THR A 129 -0.79 1.93 -6.99
C THR A 129 0.30 1.90 -5.92
N PRO A 130 0.34 0.87 -5.06
CA PRO A 130 1.44 0.69 -4.12
C PRO A 130 2.78 0.59 -4.84
N HIS A 131 3.79 1.28 -4.32
CA HIS A 131 5.13 1.25 -4.91
C HIS A 131 5.71 -0.18 -4.86
N LEU A 132 5.38 -0.92 -3.80
CA LEU A 132 5.81 -2.31 -3.60
C LEU A 132 5.04 -3.35 -4.44
N PHE A 133 3.86 -2.99 -4.98
CA PHE A 133 2.95 -3.87 -5.73
C PHE A 133 2.45 -3.15 -6.99
N GLN A 134 3.33 -3.02 -7.98
CA GLN A 134 3.03 -2.28 -9.22
C GLN A 134 1.93 -2.94 -10.08
N ASP A 135 1.62 -4.21 -9.81
CA ASP A 135 0.53 -4.97 -10.42
C ASP A 135 -0.83 -4.79 -9.72
N LEU A 136 -0.88 -4.02 -8.61
CA LEU A 136 -2.07 -3.79 -7.82
C LEU A 136 -2.54 -2.33 -7.96
N GLU A 137 -3.26 -2.04 -9.04
CA GLU A 137 -3.96 -0.75 -9.17
C GLU A 137 -5.25 -0.78 -8.34
N ILE A 138 -5.46 0.25 -7.51
CA ILE A 138 -6.61 0.36 -6.61
C ILE A 138 -7.43 1.59 -7.01
N ASN A 139 -8.73 1.41 -7.25
CA ASN A 139 -9.64 2.51 -7.53
C ASN A 139 -10.09 3.18 -6.22
N LEU A 140 -10.06 4.51 -6.16
CA LEU A 140 -10.50 5.27 -5.00
C LEU A 140 -11.99 5.08 -4.72
N THR A 141 -12.81 4.78 -5.73
CA THR A 141 -14.24 4.47 -5.54
C THR A 141 -14.50 3.15 -4.83
N ASP A 142 -13.51 2.24 -4.79
CA ASP A 142 -13.62 0.98 -4.04
C ASP A 142 -13.26 1.17 -2.56
N ILE A 143 -12.59 2.28 -2.22
CA ILE A 143 -12.15 2.62 -0.86
C ILE A 143 -13.14 3.55 -0.17
N PHE A 144 -13.64 4.56 -0.89
CA PHE A 144 -14.51 5.60 -0.34
C PHE A 144 -15.93 5.47 -0.90
N GLU A 145 -16.93 5.45 -0.02
CA GLU A 145 -18.34 5.50 -0.40
C GLU A 145 -18.80 6.94 -0.62
N TYR A 146 -19.62 7.14 -1.65
CA TYR A 146 -20.44 8.33 -1.87
C TYR A 146 -21.89 7.95 -2.12
#